data_AF-A0A7Y4GX26-F1
#
_entry.id   AF-A0A7Y4GX26-F1
#
_cell.length_a   1.000
_cell.length_b   1.000
_cell.length_c   1.000
_cell.angle_alpha   90.00
_cell.angle_beta   90.00
_cell.angle_gamma   90.00
#
_symmetry.space_group_name_H-M   'P 1'
#
loop_
_entity.id
_entity.type
_entity.pdbx_description
1 polymer ?
#
loop_
_entity_poly.entity_id
_entity_poly.type
_entity_poly.pdbx_seq_one_letter_code
_entity_poly.pdbx_strand_id
1 'polypeptide(L)'
;MSVKYEPELDHVSFDWSSDAATIEADLLGRRVQILSKVGFYLEYGTPDEPGYIGDLASIHLIREIAGILARAAAIAVDGGFKASHRLIATLRAVEQDPSLVGSRRVEPEALGSLAQSYQRADEPLGTFWFDVTEPWTPVRPTPAQIRIAAKEAMHRLKGEARRGRRKKLMVEHLAFELRGIFLRFNPRIKRHSVQSADRNGRPKQVEAGPFIEFLEEVIAPLNDYLRSLPNHYGERGPLSAAYIARIAISSDLKEYRRRFRGSSASSSPPSTA
;
A
#
# COMPACT_ATOMS: atom_id res chain seq x y z
N MET A 1 -17.39 11.60 28.56
CA MET A 1 -17.45 11.92 27.11
C MET A 1 -17.61 10.61 26.35
N SER A 2 -18.69 10.40 25.59
CA SER A 2 -18.85 9.14 24.85
C SER A 2 -17.77 9.03 23.78
N VAL A 3 -16.93 8.01 23.88
CA VAL A 3 -15.86 7.78 22.91
C VAL A 3 -16.53 7.24 21.65
N LYS A 4 -16.70 8.09 20.63
CA LYS A 4 -17.35 7.74 19.35
C LYS A 4 -16.56 6.71 18.53
N TYR A 5 -15.32 6.40 18.91
CA TYR A 5 -14.39 5.55 18.17
C TYR A 5 -13.67 4.60 19.12
N GLU A 6 -13.80 3.30 18.90
CA GLU A 6 -13.10 2.28 19.67
C GLU A 6 -11.61 2.21 19.25
N PRO A 7 -10.70 1.95 20.20
CA PRO A 7 -9.30 1.71 19.88
C PRO A 7 -9.15 0.39 19.11
N GLU A 8 -8.33 0.38 18.06
CA GLU A 8 -8.03 -0.83 17.30
C GLU A 8 -6.75 -1.45 17.87
N LEU A 9 -6.91 -2.55 18.61
CA LEU A 9 -5.86 -3.27 19.36
C LEU A 9 -5.76 -4.74 18.92
N ASP A 10 -6.12 -5.01 17.68
CA ASP A 10 -6.16 -6.34 17.05
C ASP A 10 -5.49 -6.31 15.67
N HIS A 11 -4.54 -5.39 15.45
CA HIS A 11 -3.82 -5.31 14.19
C HIS A 11 -3.05 -6.61 13.90
N VAL A 12 -3.51 -7.29 12.85
CA VAL A 12 -2.82 -8.32 12.07
C VAL A 12 -2.04 -7.63 10.94
N SER A 13 -0.73 -7.82 10.91
CA SER A 13 0.12 -7.30 9.84
C SER A 13 0.04 -8.16 8.58
N PHE A 14 0.47 -7.62 7.44
CA PHE A 14 0.58 -8.41 6.21
C PHE A 14 1.62 -9.54 6.38
N ASP A 15 1.21 -10.78 6.16
CA ASP A 15 2.12 -11.93 6.21
C ASP A 15 2.82 -12.13 4.86
N TRP A 16 4.07 -11.68 4.79
CA TRP A 16 4.93 -11.81 3.60
C TRP A 16 5.17 -13.25 3.13
N SER A 17 4.85 -14.25 3.94
CA SER A 17 4.90 -15.65 3.54
C SER A 17 3.53 -16.11 3.03
N SER A 18 2.51 -16.10 3.90
CA SER A 18 1.22 -16.73 3.58
C SER A 18 0.32 -15.86 2.69
N ASP A 19 0.20 -14.56 2.96
CA ASP A 19 -0.64 -13.66 2.17
C ASP A 19 -0.03 -13.43 0.78
N ALA A 20 1.29 -13.24 0.72
CA ALA A 20 2.00 -13.08 -0.55
C ALA A 20 1.90 -14.34 -1.43
N ALA A 21 2.04 -15.52 -0.84
CA ALA A 21 1.88 -16.78 -1.57
C ALA A 21 0.46 -16.98 -2.09
N THR A 22 -0.56 -16.57 -1.31
CA THR A 22 -1.96 -16.62 -1.74
C THR A 22 -2.20 -15.73 -2.96
N ILE A 23 -1.70 -14.49 -2.93
CA ILE A 23 -1.79 -13.55 -4.06
C ILE A 23 -1.05 -14.10 -5.29
N GLU A 24 0.15 -14.69 -5.13
CA GLU A 24 0.91 -15.28 -6.23
C GLU A 24 0.17 -16.48 -6.86
N ALA A 25 -0.39 -17.38 -6.04
CA ALA A 25 -1.13 -18.54 -6.51
C ALA A 25 -2.36 -18.11 -7.34
N ASP A 26 -3.11 -17.12 -6.88
CA ASP A 26 -4.27 -16.59 -7.60
C ASP A 26 -3.88 -15.93 -8.94
N LEU A 27 -2.75 -15.22 -8.98
CA LEU A 27 -2.20 -14.66 -10.23
C LEU A 27 -1.77 -15.75 -11.21
N LEU A 28 -1.12 -16.81 -10.72
CA LEU A 28 -0.74 -17.96 -11.55
C LEU A 28 -1.97 -18.63 -12.18
N GLY A 29 -3.08 -18.73 -11.43
CA GLY A 29 -4.36 -19.21 -11.95
C GLY A 29 -4.94 -18.36 -13.08
N ARG A 30 -4.56 -17.09 -13.18
CA ARG A 30 -4.97 -16.11 -14.20
C ARG A 30 -3.88 -15.80 -15.23
N ARG A 31 -2.79 -16.56 -15.23
CA ARG A 31 -1.57 -16.26 -16.00
C ARG A 31 -1.85 -16.00 -17.47
N VAL A 32 -2.62 -16.88 -18.13
CA VAL A 32 -2.89 -16.77 -19.58
C VAL A 32 -3.65 -15.48 -19.91
N GLN A 33 -4.67 -15.13 -19.12
CA GLN A 33 -5.47 -13.92 -19.32
C GLN A 33 -4.64 -12.66 -19.11
N ILE A 34 -3.81 -12.63 -18.05
CA ILE A 34 -2.93 -11.49 -17.75
C ILE A 34 -1.90 -11.29 -18.87
N LEU A 35 -1.21 -12.36 -19.29
CA LEU A 35 -0.18 -12.30 -20.33
C LEU A 35 -0.76 -11.93 -21.70
N SER A 36 -1.96 -12.41 -22.03
CA SER A 36 -2.67 -12.01 -23.23
C SER A 36 -3.02 -10.51 -23.21
N LYS A 37 -3.62 -10.02 -22.12
CA LYS A 37 -4.07 -8.63 -22.00
C LYS A 37 -2.93 -7.61 -21.88
N VAL A 38 -1.78 -8.00 -21.32
CA VAL A 38 -0.60 -7.14 -21.32
C VAL A 38 0.09 -7.11 -22.68
N GLY A 39 -0.15 -8.10 -23.55
CA GLY A 39 0.50 -8.20 -24.87
C GLY A 39 1.79 -9.03 -24.88
N PHE A 40 2.06 -9.82 -23.84
CA PHE A 40 3.27 -10.64 -23.71
C PHE A 40 3.43 -11.61 -24.89
N TYR A 41 2.36 -12.29 -25.28
CA TYR A 41 2.41 -13.27 -26.37
C TYR A 41 2.62 -12.65 -27.76
N LEU A 42 2.43 -11.34 -27.92
CA LEU A 42 2.79 -10.64 -29.17
C LEU A 42 4.31 -10.51 -29.34
N GLU A 43 5.06 -10.53 -28.23
CA GLU A 43 6.52 -10.42 -28.23
C GLU A 43 7.21 -11.79 -28.18
N TYR A 44 6.68 -12.71 -27.37
CA TYR A 44 7.32 -13.99 -27.09
C TYR A 44 6.71 -15.20 -27.84
N GLY A 45 5.68 -14.99 -28.66
CA GLY A 45 4.89 -16.06 -29.27
C GLY A 45 3.97 -16.75 -28.27
N THR A 46 3.13 -17.67 -28.73
CA THR A 46 2.22 -18.45 -27.88
C THR A 46 2.80 -19.81 -27.47
N PRO A 47 2.36 -20.43 -26.36
CA PRO A 47 2.88 -21.73 -25.91
C PRO A 47 2.69 -22.88 -26.92
N ASP A 48 1.73 -22.75 -27.83
CA ASP A 48 1.42 -23.75 -28.85
C ASP A 48 2.34 -23.63 -30.09
N GLU A 49 3.14 -22.57 -30.17
CA GLU A 49 4.05 -22.32 -31.29
C GLU A 49 5.38 -23.08 -31.12
N PRO A 50 5.89 -23.72 -32.19
CA PRO A 50 7.21 -24.32 -32.19
C PRO A 50 8.30 -23.28 -31.87
N GLY A 51 9.10 -23.53 -30.83
CA GLY A 51 10.20 -22.63 -30.43
C GLY A 51 9.80 -21.53 -29.44
N TYR A 52 8.64 -21.63 -28.79
CA TYR A 52 8.27 -20.75 -27.69
C TYR A 52 9.34 -20.75 -26.58
N ILE A 53 9.88 -19.56 -26.27
CA ILE A 53 10.89 -19.33 -25.23
C ILE A 53 10.36 -18.49 -24.06
N GLY A 54 9.06 -18.19 -24.06
CA GLY A 54 8.45 -17.26 -23.11
C GLY A 54 8.20 -17.84 -21.72
N ASP A 55 8.40 -19.14 -21.48
CA ASP A 55 8.04 -19.78 -20.20
C ASP A 55 8.70 -19.11 -19.00
N LEU A 56 10.02 -18.97 -19.01
CA LEU A 56 10.76 -18.37 -17.90
C LEU A 56 10.42 -16.87 -17.74
N ALA A 57 10.34 -16.13 -18.86
CA ALA A 57 9.96 -14.73 -18.86
C ALA A 57 8.53 -14.51 -18.32
N SER A 58 7.60 -15.42 -18.64
CA SER A 58 6.22 -15.38 -18.17
C SER A 58 6.14 -15.55 -16.65
N ILE A 59 6.91 -16.48 -16.09
CA ILE A 59 6.96 -16.71 -14.64
C ILE A 59 7.56 -15.50 -13.92
N HIS A 60 8.65 -14.93 -14.45
CA HIS A 60 9.24 -13.73 -13.88
C HIS A 60 8.29 -12.53 -13.90
N LEU A 61 7.55 -12.34 -15.00
CA LEU A 61 6.59 -11.26 -15.11
C LEU A 61 5.45 -11.41 -14.09
N ILE A 62 4.90 -12.62 -13.94
CA ILE A 62 3.85 -12.88 -12.94
C ILE A 62 4.37 -12.66 -11.52
N ARG A 63 5.60 -13.10 -11.21
CA ARG A 63 6.23 -12.86 -9.90
C ARG A 63 6.47 -11.39 -9.62
N GLU A 64 6.86 -10.62 -10.62
CA GLU A 64 7.00 -9.17 -10.50
C GLU A 64 5.65 -8.51 -10.18
N ILE A 65 4.58 -8.90 -10.90
CA ILE A 65 3.22 -8.45 -10.62
C ILE A 65 2.78 -8.86 -9.21
N ALA A 66 3.06 -10.10 -8.80
CA ALA A 66 2.77 -10.59 -7.46
C ALA A 66 3.45 -9.74 -6.38
N GLY A 67 4.73 -9.40 -6.56
CA GLY A 67 5.46 -8.50 -5.67
C GLY A 67 4.85 -7.10 -5.59
N ILE A 68 4.36 -6.56 -6.72
CA ILE A 68 3.66 -5.27 -6.77
C ILE A 68 2.36 -5.34 -5.95
N LEU A 69 1.57 -6.40 -6.12
CA LEU A 69 0.30 -6.58 -5.40
C LEU A 69 0.50 -6.87 -3.92
N ALA A 70 1.47 -7.70 -3.55
CA ALA A 70 1.82 -7.97 -2.16
C ALA A 70 2.26 -6.69 -1.44
N ARG A 71 3.07 -5.86 -2.10
CA ARG A 71 3.41 -4.53 -1.55
C ARG A 71 2.19 -3.61 -1.44
N ALA A 72 1.28 -3.65 -2.41
CA ALA A 72 0.03 -2.88 -2.34
C ALA A 72 -0.85 -3.33 -1.17
N ALA A 73 -0.97 -4.64 -0.93
CA ALA A 73 -1.65 -5.24 0.22
C ALA A 73 -0.99 -4.80 1.54
N ALA A 74 0.33 -4.90 1.66
CA ALA A 74 1.07 -4.41 2.82
C ALA A 74 0.87 -2.91 3.05
N ILE A 75 0.82 -2.08 2.00
CA ILE A 75 0.49 -0.65 2.14
C ILE A 75 -0.94 -0.45 2.68
N ALA A 76 -1.89 -1.32 2.32
CA ALA A 76 -3.27 -1.23 2.79
C ALA A 76 -3.43 -1.66 4.25
N VAL A 77 -2.70 -2.71 4.67
CA VAL A 77 -2.79 -3.32 6.00
C VAL A 77 -1.86 -2.64 7.00
N ASP A 78 -0.61 -2.38 6.62
CA ASP A 78 0.47 -1.89 7.51
C ASP A 78 0.82 -0.42 7.26
N GLY A 79 0.67 0.06 6.02
CA GLY A 79 0.97 1.44 5.64
C GLY A 79 -0.18 2.43 5.84
N GLY A 80 -1.32 1.95 6.35
CA GLY A 80 -2.65 2.45 6.05
C GLY A 80 -3.19 3.62 6.86
N PHE A 81 -2.49 4.77 6.96
CA PHE A 81 -2.97 6.10 7.43
C PHE A 81 -4.41 6.11 7.96
N LYS A 82 -4.62 5.60 9.18
CA LYS A 82 -5.95 5.65 9.81
C LYS A 82 -6.31 7.10 10.06
N ALA A 83 -7.60 7.41 10.04
CA ALA A 83 -8.04 8.76 10.32
C ALA A 83 -7.52 9.18 11.70
N SER A 84 -7.05 10.42 11.84
CA SER A 84 -6.39 10.90 13.06
C SER A 84 -7.24 10.65 14.32
N HIS A 85 -8.57 10.68 14.21
CA HIS A 85 -9.46 10.38 15.34
C HIS A 85 -9.42 8.92 15.82
N ARG A 86 -9.15 7.95 14.93
CA ARG A 86 -8.95 6.54 15.30
C ARG A 86 -7.58 6.34 15.94
N LEU A 87 -6.54 6.90 15.33
CA LEU A 87 -5.19 6.91 15.92
C LEU A 87 -5.19 7.53 17.33
N ILE A 88 -5.92 8.63 17.52
CA ILE A 88 -6.10 9.26 18.83
C ILE A 88 -6.80 8.31 19.82
N ALA A 89 -7.78 7.51 19.39
CA ALA A 89 -8.44 6.54 20.27
C ALA A 89 -7.45 5.44 20.73
N THR A 90 -6.66 4.89 19.80
CA THR A 90 -5.60 3.92 20.11
C THR A 90 -4.52 4.52 21.02
N LEU A 91 -4.05 5.74 20.73
CA LEU A 91 -3.06 6.44 21.56
C LEU A 91 -3.59 6.76 22.98
N ARG A 92 -4.90 7.02 23.14
CA ARG A 92 -5.51 7.12 24.48
C ARG A 92 -5.47 5.79 25.23
N ALA A 93 -5.71 4.68 24.56
CA ALA A 93 -5.59 3.36 25.18
C ALA A 93 -4.14 3.10 25.62
N VAL A 94 -3.15 3.43 24.78
CA VAL A 94 -1.72 3.34 25.13
C VAL A 94 -1.33 4.29 26.27
N GLU A 95 -1.90 5.50 26.33
CA GLU A 95 -1.68 6.43 27.44
C GLU A 95 -2.20 5.83 28.78
N GLN A 96 -3.38 5.19 28.76
CA GLN A 96 -3.97 4.55 29.92
C GLN A 96 -3.17 3.32 30.34
N ASP A 97 -2.82 2.48 29.37
CA ASP A 97 -2.03 1.25 29.54
C ASP A 97 -0.81 1.21 28.61
N PRO A 98 0.36 1.70 29.10
CA PRO A 98 1.61 1.68 28.34
C PRO A 98 2.12 0.29 27.95
N SER A 99 1.65 -0.78 28.63
CA SER A 99 2.10 -2.14 28.34
C SER A 99 1.67 -2.62 26.94
N LEU A 100 0.64 -1.98 26.37
CA LEU A 100 0.12 -2.28 25.02
C LEU A 100 1.20 -2.15 23.94
N VAL A 101 2.19 -1.26 24.09
CA VAL A 101 3.30 -1.10 23.13
C VAL A 101 4.08 -2.42 22.95
N GLY A 102 4.32 -3.14 24.04
CA GLY A 102 5.05 -4.42 24.01
C GLY A 102 4.23 -5.60 23.50
N SER A 103 2.92 -5.46 23.37
CA SER A 103 2.00 -6.56 23.03
C SER A 103 1.92 -6.87 21.52
N ARG A 104 2.54 -6.05 20.66
CA ARG A 104 2.43 -6.09 19.18
C ARG A 104 1.02 -5.96 18.63
N ARG A 105 0.07 -5.51 19.45
CA ARG A 105 -1.34 -5.33 19.09
C ARG A 105 -1.69 -3.92 18.67
N VAL A 106 -0.83 -2.97 19.01
CA VAL A 106 -1.00 -1.57 18.60
C VAL A 106 -0.71 -1.48 17.11
N GLU A 107 -1.64 -0.87 16.38
CA GLU A 107 -1.49 -0.61 14.95
C GLU A 107 -0.20 0.17 14.60
N PRO A 108 0.46 -0.15 13.47
CA PRO A 108 1.75 0.43 13.08
C PRO A 108 1.74 1.95 12.98
N GLU A 109 0.61 2.56 12.61
CA GLU A 109 0.53 4.03 12.47
C GLU A 109 0.44 4.73 13.83
N ALA A 110 -0.24 4.14 14.81
CA ALA A 110 -0.24 4.65 16.16
C ALA A 110 1.14 4.45 16.80
N LEU A 111 1.78 3.29 16.56
CA LEU A 111 3.17 3.04 16.97
C LEU A 111 4.13 4.04 16.30
N GLY A 112 3.98 4.31 15.01
CA GLY A 112 4.81 5.28 14.29
C GLY A 112 4.61 6.71 14.80
N SER A 113 3.36 7.10 15.08
CA SER A 113 3.05 8.41 15.68
C SER A 113 3.63 8.54 17.09
N LEU A 114 3.54 7.46 17.88
CA LEU A 114 4.14 7.35 19.21
C LEU A 114 5.67 7.46 19.12
N ALA A 115 6.29 6.73 18.20
CA ALA A 115 7.73 6.68 18.00
C ALA A 115 8.30 8.03 17.54
N GLN A 116 7.62 8.74 16.63
CA GLN A 116 7.98 10.10 16.22
C GLN A 116 7.83 11.15 17.33
N SER A 117 7.07 10.81 18.38
CA SER A 117 6.79 11.69 19.53
C SER A 117 7.51 11.22 20.79
N TYR A 118 8.35 10.20 20.68
CA TYR A 118 9.10 9.63 21.80
C TYR A 118 10.40 10.40 22.04
N GLN A 119 10.77 10.52 23.31
CA GLN A 119 11.99 11.14 23.82
C GLN A 119 12.52 10.33 25.00
N ARG A 120 13.82 10.05 25.01
CA ARG A 120 14.57 9.51 26.14
C ARG A 120 14.83 10.61 27.16
N ALA A 121 15.37 11.74 26.72
CA ALA A 121 15.82 12.84 27.56
C ALA A 121 15.54 14.20 26.88
N ASP A 122 16.58 14.95 26.51
CA ASP A 122 16.52 16.30 25.94
C ASP A 122 16.75 16.33 24.43
N GLU A 123 16.95 15.18 23.79
CA GLU A 123 17.15 15.10 22.34
C GLU A 123 15.85 15.43 21.56
N PRO A 124 15.93 15.80 20.28
CA PRO A 124 14.72 16.02 19.48
C PRO A 124 13.76 14.81 19.49
N LEU A 125 12.46 15.09 19.46
CA LEU A 125 11.43 14.04 19.42
C LEU A 125 11.62 13.12 18.21
N GLY A 126 11.51 11.82 18.44
CA GLY A 126 11.64 10.79 17.42
C GLY A 126 13.08 10.40 17.07
N THR A 127 14.09 10.98 17.73
CA THR A 127 15.49 10.57 17.52
C THR A 127 15.70 9.08 17.79
N PHE A 128 15.08 8.54 18.84
CA PHE A 128 15.17 7.12 19.22
C PHE A 128 13.87 6.36 18.95
N TRP A 129 13.24 6.59 17.80
CA TRP A 129 11.98 5.96 17.40
C TRP A 129 11.97 4.42 17.49
N PHE A 130 13.14 3.79 17.29
CA PHE A 130 13.29 2.33 17.32
C PHE A 130 13.04 1.73 18.71
N ASP A 131 13.24 2.47 19.82
CA ASP A 131 12.95 1.96 21.17
C ASP A 131 11.49 1.56 21.39
N VAL A 132 10.59 2.16 20.59
CA VAL A 132 9.15 1.96 20.68
C VAL A 132 8.68 0.90 19.69
N THR A 133 9.38 0.75 18.57
CA THR A 133 8.93 -0.06 17.43
C THR A 133 9.69 -1.39 17.29
N GLU A 134 10.91 -1.47 17.83
CA GLU A 134 11.79 -2.62 17.71
C GLU A 134 11.87 -3.37 19.05
N PRO A 135 11.28 -4.58 19.18
CA PRO A 135 11.25 -5.31 20.45
C PRO A 135 12.62 -5.83 20.93
N TRP A 136 13.64 -5.76 20.08
CA TRP A 136 15.01 -6.22 20.37
C TRP A 136 15.93 -5.11 20.88
N THR A 137 15.45 -3.86 21.03
CA THR A 137 16.29 -2.78 21.56
C THR A 137 16.60 -3.04 23.04
N PRO A 138 17.87 -2.84 23.47
CA PRO A 138 18.26 -3.05 24.87
C PRO A 138 17.65 -1.99 25.80
N VAL A 139 17.33 -0.80 25.26
CA VAL A 139 16.66 0.27 25.97
C VAL A 139 15.16 0.06 25.85
N ARG A 140 14.47 -0.05 27.01
CA ARG A 140 13.01 -0.10 27.07
C ARG A 140 12.45 1.21 27.60
N PRO A 141 11.53 1.86 26.87
CA PRO A 141 10.84 3.04 27.35
C PRO A 141 10.13 2.76 28.68
N THR A 142 10.24 3.70 29.62
CA THR A 142 9.46 3.63 30.85
C THR A 142 7.98 3.89 30.56
N PRO A 143 7.05 3.41 31.39
CA PRO A 143 5.63 3.73 31.25
C PRO A 143 5.35 5.24 31.21
N ALA A 144 6.11 6.04 31.96
CA ALA A 144 5.99 7.50 31.95
C ALA A 144 6.38 8.12 30.60
N GLN A 145 7.49 7.68 30.01
CA GLN A 145 7.94 8.14 28.69
C GLN A 145 6.91 7.78 27.60
N ILE A 146 6.35 6.56 27.64
CA ILE A 146 5.30 6.13 26.69
C ILE A 146 4.05 7.03 26.83
N ARG A 147 3.63 7.36 28.06
CA ARG A 147 2.49 8.27 28.29
C ARG A 147 2.72 9.66 27.74
N ILE A 148 3.92 10.21 27.95
CA ILE A 148 4.29 11.53 27.42
C ILE A 148 4.27 11.50 25.89
N ALA A 149 4.91 10.49 25.29
CA ALA A 149 4.93 10.32 23.84
C ALA A 149 3.51 10.18 23.26
N ALA A 150 2.62 9.43 23.93
CA ALA A 150 1.23 9.26 23.49
C ALA A 150 0.45 10.59 23.53
N LYS A 151 0.63 11.39 24.59
CA LYS A 151 0.05 12.74 24.70
C LYS A 151 0.53 13.67 23.60
N GLU A 152 1.83 13.70 23.33
CA GLU A 152 2.43 14.50 22.26
C GLU A 152 1.94 14.06 20.88
N ALA A 153 1.91 12.76 20.61
CA ALA A 153 1.38 12.19 19.37
C ALA A 153 -0.09 12.59 19.15
N MET A 154 -0.92 12.50 20.20
CA MET A 154 -2.31 12.98 20.14
C MET A 154 -2.41 14.48 19.88
N HIS A 155 -1.53 15.30 20.46
CA HIS A 155 -1.53 16.74 20.25
C HIS A 155 -1.19 17.09 18.80
N ARG A 156 -0.14 16.48 18.23
CA ARG A 156 0.25 16.61 16.83
C ARG A 156 -0.88 16.19 15.88
N LEU A 157 -1.45 15.01 16.11
CA LEU A 157 -2.56 14.50 15.28
C LEU A 157 -3.80 15.39 15.32
N LYS A 158 -4.12 16.03 16.46
CA LYS A 158 -5.21 17.01 16.54
C LYS A 158 -4.91 18.28 15.75
N GLY A 159 -3.65 18.71 15.71
CA GLY A 159 -3.20 19.84 14.89
C GLY A 159 -3.21 19.54 13.39
N GLU A 160 -2.81 18.32 13.01
CA GLU A 160 -2.73 17.85 11.63
C GLU A 160 -4.08 17.44 11.04
N ALA A 161 -5.04 17.01 11.86
CA ALA A 161 -6.38 16.61 11.43
C ALA A 161 -7.14 17.70 10.64
N ARG A 162 -6.67 18.96 10.69
CA ARG A 162 -7.20 20.07 9.89
C ARG A 162 -6.64 20.17 8.46
N ARG A 163 -5.62 19.39 8.07
CA ARG A 163 -4.93 19.52 6.78
C ARG A 163 -5.02 18.25 5.92
N GLY A 164 -5.97 18.25 5.00
CA GLY A 164 -5.87 17.51 3.73
C GLY A 164 -6.58 16.16 3.66
N ARG A 165 -6.97 15.80 2.42
CA ARG A 165 -7.58 14.51 2.06
C ARG A 165 -6.55 13.39 2.21
N ARG A 166 -6.98 12.21 2.68
CA ARG A 166 -6.15 10.99 2.80
C ARG A 166 -5.39 10.72 1.49
N LYS A 167 -4.08 10.47 1.58
CA LYS A 167 -3.27 10.03 0.43
C LYS A 167 -3.62 8.59 0.09
N LYS A 168 -3.90 8.30 -1.18
CA LYS A 168 -4.26 6.96 -1.66
C LYS A 168 -3.03 6.18 -2.12
N LEU A 169 -2.08 5.97 -1.21
CA LEU A 169 -0.76 5.44 -1.55
C LEU A 169 -0.80 4.07 -2.23
N MET A 170 -1.67 3.16 -1.79
CA MET A 170 -1.85 1.87 -2.46
C MET A 170 -2.24 2.06 -3.93
N VAL A 171 -3.21 2.93 -4.20
CA VAL A 171 -3.70 3.18 -5.57
C VAL A 171 -2.64 3.90 -6.40
N GLU A 172 -1.89 4.84 -5.81
CA GLU A 172 -0.76 5.51 -6.47
C GLU A 172 0.36 4.52 -6.83
N HIS A 173 0.71 3.62 -5.90
CA HIS A 173 1.68 2.54 -6.11
C HIS A 173 1.26 1.61 -7.24
N LEU A 174 0.03 1.08 -7.19
CA LEU A 174 -0.53 0.23 -8.24
C LEU A 174 -0.56 0.94 -9.59
N ALA A 175 -1.04 2.18 -9.62
CA ALA A 175 -1.15 2.98 -10.83
C ALA A 175 0.20 3.18 -11.51
N PHE A 176 1.26 3.43 -10.74
CA PHE A 176 2.59 3.63 -11.26
C PHE A 176 3.22 2.33 -11.76
N GLU A 177 3.29 1.30 -10.90
CA GLU A 177 4.03 0.07 -11.20
C GLU A 177 3.35 -0.72 -12.31
N LEU A 178 2.01 -0.87 -12.28
CA LEU A 178 1.28 -1.61 -13.31
C LEU A 178 1.27 -0.88 -14.66
N ARG A 179 1.32 0.46 -14.67
CA ARG A 179 1.58 1.24 -15.89
C ARG A 179 2.95 0.91 -16.46
N GLY A 180 3.97 0.82 -15.59
CA GLY A 180 5.33 0.46 -15.98
C GLY A 180 5.37 -0.90 -16.68
N ILE A 181 4.70 -1.91 -16.11
CA ILE A 181 4.55 -3.24 -16.71
C ILE A 181 3.87 -3.17 -18.08
N PHE A 182 2.70 -2.52 -18.15
CA PHE A 182 1.92 -2.47 -19.38
C PHE A 182 2.66 -1.80 -20.53
N LEU A 183 3.41 -0.74 -20.25
CA LEU A 183 4.18 0.01 -21.25
C LEU A 183 5.43 -0.73 -21.76
N ARG A 184 5.84 -1.85 -21.16
CA ARG A 184 6.91 -2.69 -21.74
C ARG A 184 6.48 -3.33 -23.05
N PHE A 185 5.20 -3.68 -23.14
CA PHE A 185 4.60 -4.41 -24.26
C PHE A 185 3.72 -3.52 -25.16
N ASN A 186 3.46 -2.28 -24.74
CA ASN A 186 2.53 -1.38 -25.42
C ASN A 186 3.13 0.02 -25.58
N PRO A 187 2.99 0.66 -26.75
CA PRO A 187 3.61 1.96 -27.00
C PRO A 187 2.99 3.11 -26.20
N ARG A 188 1.73 2.95 -25.76
CA ARG A 188 1.00 3.96 -24.97
C ARG A 188 -0.21 3.35 -24.28
N ILE A 189 -0.65 4.02 -23.21
CA ILE A 189 -1.93 3.77 -22.57
C ILE A 189 -2.99 4.64 -23.24
N LYS A 190 -4.10 4.02 -23.66
CA LYS A 190 -5.30 4.71 -24.19
C LYS A 190 -6.53 4.37 -23.35
N ARG A 191 -7.46 5.31 -23.28
CA ARG A 191 -8.80 5.13 -22.73
C ARG A 191 -9.84 5.56 -23.75
N HIS A 192 -10.96 4.88 -23.78
CA HIS A 192 -12.15 5.32 -24.49
C HIS A 192 -13.38 5.11 -23.62
N SER A 193 -14.39 5.96 -23.79
CA SER A 193 -15.67 5.84 -23.08
C SER A 193 -16.57 4.89 -23.89
N VAL A 194 -17.12 3.87 -23.23
CA VAL A 194 -18.09 2.96 -23.83
C VAL A 194 -19.41 3.04 -23.09
N GLN A 195 -20.51 2.91 -23.82
CA GLN A 195 -21.82 2.71 -23.20
C GLN A 195 -21.93 1.27 -22.70
N SER A 196 -22.33 1.12 -21.45
CA SER A 196 -22.63 -0.15 -20.79
C SER A 196 -23.99 -0.04 -20.09
N ALA A 197 -24.51 -1.13 -19.56
CA ALA A 197 -25.71 -1.14 -18.73
C ALA A 197 -25.30 -1.40 -17.26
N ASP A 198 -25.91 -0.69 -16.32
CA ASP A 198 -25.77 -1.03 -14.90
C ASP A 198 -26.54 -2.32 -14.56
N ARG A 199 -26.46 -2.78 -13.30
CA ARG A 199 -27.17 -3.98 -12.82
C ARG A 199 -28.70 -3.90 -12.98
N ASN A 200 -29.25 -2.71 -13.20
CA ASN A 200 -30.67 -2.43 -13.40
C ASN A 200 -31.01 -2.14 -14.87
N GLY A 201 -30.10 -2.41 -15.80
CA GLY A 201 -30.29 -2.19 -17.24
C GLY A 201 -30.21 -0.72 -17.68
N ARG A 202 -29.78 0.21 -16.80
CA ARG A 202 -29.70 1.63 -17.15
C ARG A 202 -28.40 1.92 -17.88
N PRO A 203 -28.45 2.72 -18.96
CA PRO A 203 -27.25 3.09 -19.69
C PRO A 203 -26.30 3.88 -18.78
N LYS A 204 -25.07 3.39 -18.69
CA LYS A 204 -23.97 3.97 -17.93
C LYS A 204 -22.73 4.03 -18.80
N GLN A 205 -22.10 5.19 -18.88
CA GLN A 205 -20.78 5.27 -19.49
C GLN A 205 -19.72 4.68 -18.55
N VAL A 206 -18.88 3.81 -19.08
CA VAL A 206 -17.74 3.21 -18.38
C VAL A 206 -16.46 3.45 -19.18
N GLU A 207 -15.34 3.59 -18.48
CA GLU A 207 -14.03 3.69 -19.14
C GLU A 207 -13.58 2.28 -19.54
N ALA A 208 -13.13 2.15 -20.79
CA ALA A 208 -12.60 0.91 -21.35
C ALA A 208 -11.28 1.14 -22.07
N GLY A 209 -10.58 0.04 -22.34
CA GLY A 209 -9.34 0.01 -23.10
C GLY A 209 -8.40 -1.09 -22.62
N PRO A 210 -7.38 -1.44 -23.43
CA PRO A 210 -6.49 -2.56 -23.13
C PRO A 210 -5.82 -2.48 -21.76
N PHE A 211 -5.44 -1.27 -21.33
CA PHE A 211 -4.85 -1.09 -20.00
C PHE A 211 -5.86 -1.30 -18.87
N ILE A 212 -7.14 -0.91 -19.04
CA ILE A 212 -8.17 -1.14 -18.02
C ILE A 212 -8.47 -2.63 -17.94
N GLU A 213 -8.59 -3.32 -19.07
CA GLU A 213 -8.81 -4.77 -19.09
C GLU A 213 -7.65 -5.53 -18.43
N PHE A 214 -6.40 -5.14 -18.71
CA PHE A 214 -5.22 -5.67 -18.02
C PHE A 214 -5.31 -5.45 -16.50
N LEU A 215 -5.66 -4.23 -16.07
CA LEU A 215 -5.81 -3.91 -14.66
C LEU A 215 -6.93 -4.74 -14.01
N GLU A 216 -8.06 -4.96 -14.67
CA GLU A 216 -9.17 -5.76 -14.14
C GLU A 216 -8.75 -7.19 -13.80
N GLU A 217 -7.95 -7.83 -14.66
CA GLU A 217 -7.43 -9.16 -14.38
C GLU A 217 -6.36 -9.15 -13.28
N VAL A 218 -5.43 -8.19 -13.34
CA VAL A 218 -4.29 -8.15 -12.42
C VAL A 218 -4.71 -7.80 -10.99
N ILE A 219 -5.66 -6.89 -10.80
CA ILE A 219 -6.07 -6.48 -9.44
C ILE A 219 -7.11 -7.41 -8.83
N ALA A 220 -7.64 -8.38 -9.57
CA ALA A 220 -8.66 -9.29 -9.06
C ALA A 220 -8.18 -10.09 -7.82
N PRO A 221 -6.99 -10.72 -7.81
CA PRO A 221 -6.44 -11.37 -6.62
C PRO A 221 -6.31 -10.44 -5.42
N LEU A 222 -5.83 -9.21 -5.64
CA LEU A 222 -5.73 -8.22 -4.56
C LEU A 222 -7.13 -7.83 -4.03
N ASN A 223 -8.12 -7.72 -4.90
CA ASN A 223 -9.49 -7.45 -4.49
C ASN A 223 -10.12 -8.62 -3.72
N ASP A 224 -9.75 -9.86 -4.04
CA ASP A 224 -10.18 -11.06 -3.29
C ASP A 224 -9.56 -11.04 -1.89
N TYR A 225 -8.25 -10.77 -1.78
CA TYR A 225 -7.54 -10.58 -0.51
C TYR A 225 -8.15 -9.45 0.35
N LEU A 226 -8.33 -8.25 -0.22
CA LEU A 226 -8.90 -7.12 0.52
C LEU A 226 -10.34 -7.38 1.00
N ARG A 227 -11.07 -8.29 0.34
CA ARG A 227 -12.41 -8.72 0.77
C ARG A 227 -12.39 -9.73 1.91
N SER A 228 -11.32 -10.51 2.07
CA SER A 228 -11.17 -11.46 3.18
C SER A 228 -10.73 -10.79 4.48
N LEU A 229 -10.15 -9.59 4.41
CA LEU A 229 -9.71 -8.84 5.58
C LEU A 229 -10.87 -8.45 6.52
N PRO A 230 -10.62 -8.40 7.84
CA PRO A 230 -11.60 -7.92 8.79
C PRO A 230 -12.11 -6.51 8.49
N ASN A 231 -13.37 -6.29 8.87
CA ASN A 231 -14.15 -5.08 8.62
C ASN A 231 -13.50 -3.76 9.11
N HIS A 232 -12.57 -3.80 10.07
CA HIS A 232 -11.91 -2.61 10.61
C HIS A 232 -10.73 -2.10 9.75
N TYR A 233 -10.22 -2.90 8.81
CA TYR A 233 -9.14 -2.49 7.91
C TYR A 233 -9.59 -1.50 6.82
N GLY A 234 -9.04 -0.28 6.86
CA GLY A 234 -8.81 0.57 5.69
C GLY A 234 -10.02 1.05 4.86
N GLU A 235 -9.73 1.72 3.73
CA GLU A 235 -10.74 2.07 2.72
C GLU A 235 -11.29 0.79 2.09
N ARG A 236 -12.55 0.47 2.37
CA ARG A 236 -13.26 -0.67 1.77
C ARG A 236 -13.72 -0.39 0.36
N GLY A 237 -13.55 -1.40 -0.49
CA GLY A 237 -14.22 -1.51 -1.76
C GLY A 237 -13.26 -2.00 -2.83
N PRO A 238 -13.73 -2.85 -3.76
CA PRO A 238 -12.86 -3.37 -4.80
C PRO A 238 -12.20 -2.19 -5.51
N LEU A 239 -10.88 -2.28 -5.63
CA LEU A 239 -10.09 -1.38 -6.41
C LEU A 239 -10.68 -1.32 -7.81
N SER A 240 -10.99 -0.10 -8.24
CA SER A 240 -11.51 0.15 -9.57
C SER A 240 -10.34 0.28 -10.54
N ALA A 241 -10.27 -0.64 -11.52
CA ALA A 241 -9.31 -0.56 -12.62
C ALA A 241 -9.35 0.80 -13.33
N ALA A 242 -10.55 1.32 -13.61
CA ALA A 242 -10.73 2.65 -14.18
C ALA A 242 -10.14 3.77 -13.30
N TYR A 243 -10.29 3.67 -11.97
CA TYR A 243 -9.70 4.65 -11.06
C TYR A 243 -8.16 4.58 -11.03
N ILE A 244 -7.60 3.37 -10.98
CA ILE A 244 -6.15 3.16 -11.09
C ILE A 244 -5.63 3.71 -12.42
N ALA A 245 -6.32 3.44 -13.53
CA ALA A 245 -5.97 3.93 -14.86
C ALA A 245 -5.99 5.46 -14.94
N ARG A 246 -6.98 6.12 -14.31
CA ARG A 246 -7.02 7.59 -14.21
C ARG A 246 -5.79 8.14 -13.55
N ILE A 247 -5.43 7.58 -12.39
CA ILE A 247 -4.24 8.01 -11.65
C ILE A 247 -3.00 7.78 -12.53
N ALA A 248 -2.82 6.58 -13.07
CA ALA A 248 -1.67 6.18 -13.88
C ALA A 248 -1.39 7.13 -15.05
N ILE A 249 -2.44 7.69 -15.66
CA ILE A 249 -2.31 8.62 -16.79
C ILE A 249 -2.03 10.04 -16.32
N SER A 250 -2.53 10.42 -15.14
CA SER A 250 -2.26 11.74 -14.53
C SER A 250 -0.96 11.81 -13.73
N SER A 251 -0.36 10.67 -13.37
CA SER A 251 0.80 10.60 -12.46
C SER A 251 2.05 11.20 -13.08
N ASP A 252 2.66 12.16 -12.38
CA ASP A 252 4.02 12.65 -12.67
C ASP A 252 5.08 11.66 -12.15
N LEU A 253 5.95 11.22 -13.06
CA LEU A 253 7.10 10.33 -12.78
C LEU A 253 8.05 10.90 -11.70
N LYS A 254 8.21 12.22 -11.61
CA LYS A 254 9.10 12.85 -10.63
C LYS A 254 8.55 12.74 -9.21
N GLU A 255 7.24 12.95 -9.04
CA GLU A 255 6.60 12.92 -7.73
C GLU A 255 6.57 11.50 -7.13
N TYR A 256 6.36 10.48 -7.96
CA TYR A 256 6.41 9.08 -7.51
C TYR A 256 7.79 8.68 -6.99
N ARG A 257 8.85 8.97 -7.75
CA ARG A 257 10.23 8.62 -7.36
C ARG A 257 10.62 9.22 -6.01
N ARG A 258 10.23 10.48 -5.77
CA ARG A 258 10.43 11.13 -4.47
C ARG A 258 9.74 10.39 -3.32
N ARG A 259 8.53 9.86 -3.54
CA ARG A 259 7.71 9.23 -2.49
C ARG A 259 8.11 7.78 -2.19
N PHE A 260 8.54 7.01 -3.20
CA PHE A 260 8.68 5.55 -3.07
C PHE A 260 10.09 5.01 -3.30
N ARG A 261 11.03 5.80 -3.86
CA ARG A 261 12.42 5.34 -4.06
C ARG A 261 13.45 5.99 -3.12
N GLY A 262 13.02 6.89 -2.24
CA GLY A 262 13.92 7.70 -1.42
C GLY A 262 14.75 8.66 -2.28
N SER A 263 15.07 9.84 -1.77
CA SER A 263 16.13 10.66 -2.37
C SER A 263 17.40 9.82 -2.37
N SER A 264 17.85 9.36 -3.53
CA SER A 264 19.25 9.02 -3.72
C SER A 264 20.02 10.29 -3.36
N ALA A 265 20.64 10.30 -2.18
CA ALA A 265 21.55 11.36 -1.78
C ALA A 265 22.49 11.61 -2.95
N SER A 266 22.52 12.86 -3.40
CA SER A 266 23.49 13.35 -4.36
C SER A 266 24.88 13.08 -3.80
N SER A 267 25.50 11.99 -4.23
CA SER A 267 26.93 11.79 -4.10
C SER A 267 27.60 12.76 -5.08
N SER A 268 27.80 13.99 -4.64
CA SER A 268 28.83 14.85 -5.26
C SER A 268 30.16 14.11 -5.13
N PRO A 269 30.94 13.93 -6.20
CA PRO A 269 32.28 13.36 -6.09
C PRO A 269 33.16 14.31 -5.25
N PRO A 270 34.09 13.78 -4.44
CA PRO A 270 35.00 14.63 -3.68
C PRO A 270 35.85 15.42 -4.67
N SER A 271 35.87 16.74 -4.46
CA SER A 271 36.81 17.66 -5.09
C SER A 271 38.23 17.20 -4.78
N THR A 272 38.95 16.74 -5.80
CA THR A 272 40.39 16.54 -5.72
C THR A 272 41.06 17.91 -5.57
N ALA A 273 41.67 18.14 -4.42
CA ALA A 273 42.76 19.10 -4.24
C ALA A 273 44.08 18.41 -4.59
#